data_AF-A0A535YMM4-F1
#
_entry.id   AF-A0A535YMM4-F1
#
_cell.length_a   1.000
_cell.length_b   1.000
_cell.length_c   1.000
_cell.angle_alpha   90.00
_cell.angle_beta   90.00
_cell.angle_gamma   90.00
#
_symmetry.space_group_name_H-M   'P 1'
#
loop_
_entity.id
_entity.type
_entity.pdbx_description
1 polymer ?
#
loop_
_entity_poly.entity_id
_entity_poly.type
_entity_poly.pdbx_seq_one_letter_code
_entity_poly.pdbx_strand_id
1 'polypeptide(L)'
;MQTLLNAVRATGATNVVALGGVGYATYLTRWLQYRPTDPVNNLIAAWHVYNFNICNSASCWDAMVPQLMALAPVLVTETGMDACDATWWNALLDWLDARQIGYLAWTWNRWSTDCSSRALVTDYYAATPTQYGSIYKTHLASLPTDTATTVSSSAPRSVEGQAVTFTATVSSRAGGDVPSGSVAFAVDSTDAVSASLDPAGVATATLTFPDDGAHSIVARYLGAPRFAPSASAPLAQQVANAAPTAGPLAGPSDPVAVSAQVALSGAFTDPGTADTHTAIVDSGDGTAATPATVTETLGSGTISASHAYGVAGVYRVTVTIADDDGASAQTTLEALVVFDPAAGSARGAGWFSSPAGAYVSDTTAAGRAFFGFLARYQKDGAVPFAQPGFRLKTDRFAFDSTAYDWLVVTGAKAQLHGSGRVNGNAGYAFLVSAIDGDRIGKDVPDRLRIKIWDAASGAVLYDTQAGDPDGADPVRVLGGGSLVVGQGP
;
A
#
# COMPACT_ATOMS: atom_id res chain seq x y z
N MET A 1 35.62 -58.93 -2.86
CA MET A 1 34.60 -57.86 -3.01
C MET A 1 34.17 -57.65 -4.46
N GLN A 2 35.08 -57.49 -5.45
CA GLN A 2 34.69 -57.22 -6.85
C GLN A 2 33.67 -58.21 -7.43
N THR A 3 33.88 -59.52 -7.29
CA THR A 3 32.94 -60.53 -7.80
C THR A 3 31.54 -60.41 -7.20
N LEU A 4 31.45 -60.10 -5.90
CA LEU A 4 30.17 -59.88 -5.21
C LEU A 4 29.48 -58.60 -5.73
N LEU A 5 30.24 -57.52 -5.89
CA LEU A 5 29.71 -56.28 -6.45
C LEU A 5 29.20 -56.50 -7.88
N ASN A 6 29.96 -57.21 -8.72
CA ASN A 6 29.54 -57.55 -10.08
C ASN A 6 28.24 -58.35 -10.08
N ALA A 7 28.10 -59.33 -9.18
CA ALA A 7 26.87 -60.10 -9.05
C ALA A 7 25.68 -59.22 -8.63
N VAL A 8 25.87 -58.30 -7.68
CA VAL A 8 24.82 -57.34 -7.28
C VAL A 8 24.43 -56.44 -8.45
N ARG A 9 25.40 -55.84 -9.15
CA ARG A 9 25.15 -54.93 -10.28
C ARG A 9 24.58 -55.64 -11.50
N ALA A 10 24.89 -56.92 -11.72
CA ALA A 10 24.31 -57.72 -12.80
C ALA A 10 22.79 -57.92 -12.67
N THR A 11 22.22 -57.69 -11.48
CA THR A 11 20.75 -57.70 -11.29
C THR A 11 20.07 -56.38 -11.71
N GLY A 12 20.86 -55.35 -12.06
CA GLY A 12 20.37 -53.99 -12.32
C GLY A 12 20.25 -53.11 -11.07
N ALA A 13 20.73 -53.57 -9.90
CA ALA A 13 20.66 -52.82 -8.66
C ALA A 13 21.50 -51.53 -8.71
N THR A 14 20.87 -50.38 -8.42
CA THR A 14 21.49 -49.05 -8.40
C THR A 14 21.70 -48.50 -6.99
N ASN A 15 21.27 -49.24 -5.97
CA ASN A 15 21.38 -48.85 -4.55
C ASN A 15 22.85 -48.62 -4.13
N VAL A 16 23.04 -47.84 -3.07
CA VAL A 16 24.33 -47.65 -2.41
C VAL A 16 24.79 -49.00 -1.84
N VAL A 17 26.05 -49.38 -2.08
CA VAL A 17 26.64 -50.58 -1.49
C VAL A 17 27.63 -50.19 -0.40
N ALA A 18 27.35 -50.58 0.83
CA ALA A 18 28.23 -50.38 1.98
C ALA A 18 29.28 -51.49 2.05
N LEU A 19 30.55 -51.12 1.88
CA LEU A 19 31.68 -52.05 1.85
C LEU A 19 32.54 -51.89 3.08
N GLY A 20 32.51 -52.89 3.95
CA GLY A 20 33.35 -52.96 5.14
C GLY A 20 34.84 -53.05 4.82
N GLY A 21 35.65 -52.43 5.68
CA GLY A 21 37.07 -52.72 5.76
C GLY A 21 37.36 -54.17 6.23
N VAL A 22 38.63 -54.48 6.44
CA VAL A 22 39.02 -55.78 7.02
C VAL A 22 38.93 -55.77 8.54
N GLY A 23 39.05 -56.95 9.16
CA GLY A 23 39.03 -57.11 10.62
C GLY A 23 37.72 -56.60 11.22
N TYR A 24 36.61 -57.26 10.89
CA TYR A 24 35.27 -56.88 11.34
C TYR A 24 34.89 -55.44 10.96
N ALA A 25 35.33 -54.98 9.78
CA ALA A 25 35.13 -53.61 9.28
C ALA A 25 35.76 -52.48 10.12
N THR A 26 36.66 -52.79 11.07
CA THR A 26 37.35 -51.77 11.87
C THR A 26 38.49 -51.09 11.12
N TYR A 27 39.11 -51.74 10.13
CA TYR A 27 40.28 -51.19 9.42
C TYR A 27 39.96 -50.68 8.03
N LEU A 28 40.05 -49.36 7.85
CA LEU A 28 39.80 -48.68 6.57
C LEU A 28 41.08 -48.28 5.81
N THR A 29 42.26 -48.41 6.41
CA THR A 29 43.54 -47.88 5.87
C THR A 29 43.93 -48.43 4.50
N ARG A 30 43.41 -49.60 4.09
CA ARG A 30 43.64 -50.19 2.76
C ARG A 30 42.38 -50.20 1.89
N TRP A 31 41.28 -49.61 2.35
CA TRP A 31 40.01 -49.61 1.62
C TRP A 31 40.18 -48.96 0.24
N LEU A 32 40.82 -47.80 0.17
CA LEU A 32 41.08 -47.11 -1.10
C LEU A 32 41.92 -47.93 -2.09
N GLN A 33 42.92 -48.66 -1.58
CA GLN A 33 43.81 -49.47 -2.40
C GLN A 33 43.07 -50.65 -3.05
N TYR A 34 42.10 -51.25 -2.34
CA TYR A 34 41.40 -52.46 -2.78
C TYR A 34 39.92 -52.26 -3.07
N ARG A 35 39.46 -51.01 -3.16
CA ARG A 35 38.06 -50.70 -3.47
C ARG A 35 37.70 -51.30 -4.84
N PRO A 36 36.59 -52.02 -4.96
CA PRO A 36 36.16 -52.53 -6.25
C PRO A 36 35.74 -51.38 -7.18
N THR A 37 35.83 -51.60 -8.48
CA THR A 37 35.29 -50.69 -9.49
C THR A 37 33.77 -50.90 -9.56
N ASP A 38 33.00 -49.85 -9.25
CA ASP A 38 31.55 -49.84 -9.39
C ASP A 38 31.13 -49.05 -10.64
N PRO A 39 30.49 -49.67 -11.63
CA PRO A 39 30.09 -48.99 -12.87
C PRO A 39 29.10 -47.82 -12.65
N VAL A 40 28.37 -47.81 -11.52
CA VAL A 40 27.45 -46.71 -11.16
C VAL A 40 28.02 -45.77 -10.10
N ASN A 41 29.28 -45.97 -9.70
CA ASN A 41 30.00 -45.15 -8.72
C ASN A 41 29.22 -44.89 -7.41
N ASN A 42 28.56 -45.92 -6.86
CA ASN A 42 27.66 -45.79 -5.72
C ASN A 42 28.08 -46.69 -4.54
N LEU A 43 29.33 -46.52 -4.10
CA LEU A 43 29.94 -47.22 -2.96
C LEU A 43 30.10 -46.29 -1.76
N ILE A 44 29.91 -46.85 -0.56
CA ILE A 44 30.23 -46.19 0.71
C ILE A 44 31.12 -47.11 1.55
N ALA A 45 32.11 -46.56 2.24
CA ALA A 45 32.95 -47.34 3.14
C ALA A 45 32.23 -47.55 4.48
N ALA A 46 32.05 -48.81 4.87
CA ALA A 46 31.41 -49.18 6.12
C ALA A 46 32.48 -49.36 7.22
N TRP A 47 32.29 -48.67 8.34
CA TRP A 47 33.23 -48.68 9.46
C TRP A 47 32.55 -49.12 10.75
N HIS A 48 33.17 -50.06 11.46
CA HIS A 48 32.74 -50.46 12.79
C HIS A 48 33.72 -49.93 13.83
N VAL A 49 33.22 -49.19 14.82
CA VAL A 49 34.05 -48.52 15.83
C VAL A 49 33.49 -48.66 17.23
N TYR A 50 34.30 -49.26 18.09
CA TYR A 50 34.04 -49.52 19.50
C TYR A 50 35.21 -49.09 20.37
N ASN A 51 34.96 -48.87 21.66
CA ASN A 51 35.99 -48.46 22.63
C ASN A 51 37.08 -49.51 22.85
N PHE A 52 36.85 -50.77 22.49
CA PHE A 52 37.83 -51.87 22.57
C PHE A 52 38.48 -52.20 21.21
N ASN A 53 38.18 -51.44 20.15
CA ASN A 53 38.90 -51.59 18.90
C ASN A 53 40.31 -50.98 18.98
N ILE A 54 41.20 -51.42 18.10
CA ILE A 54 42.56 -50.87 18.00
C ILE A 54 42.55 -49.38 17.65
N CYS A 55 41.57 -48.91 16.88
CA CYS A 55 41.38 -47.50 16.56
C CYS A 55 40.21 -46.91 17.36
N ASN A 56 40.46 -46.54 18.61
CA ASN A 56 39.46 -46.10 19.57
C ASN A 56 39.76 -44.70 20.17
N SER A 57 40.62 -43.90 19.54
CA SER A 57 40.94 -42.55 19.99
C SER A 57 40.78 -41.54 18.86
N ALA A 58 40.49 -40.28 19.21
CA ALA A 58 40.42 -39.18 18.23
C ALA A 58 41.67 -39.10 17.35
N SER A 59 42.86 -39.25 17.93
CA SER A 59 44.13 -39.28 17.18
C SER A 59 44.19 -40.39 16.14
N CYS A 60 43.60 -41.56 16.41
CA CYS A 60 43.55 -42.64 15.45
C CYS A 60 42.49 -42.38 14.36
N TRP A 61 41.31 -41.87 14.74
CA TRP A 61 40.25 -41.55 13.80
C TRP A 61 40.69 -40.48 12.79
N ASP A 62 41.35 -39.42 13.27
CA ASP A 62 41.91 -38.35 12.44
C ASP A 62 43.00 -38.84 11.47
N ALA A 63 43.78 -39.85 11.86
CA ALA A 63 44.78 -40.44 10.98
C ALA A 63 44.16 -41.33 9.88
N MET A 64 43.06 -42.02 10.19
CA MET A 64 42.51 -43.06 9.31
C MET A 64 41.40 -42.56 8.37
N VAL A 65 40.44 -41.78 8.90
CA VAL A 65 39.15 -41.55 8.24
C VAL A 65 39.16 -40.35 7.27
N PRO A 66 39.74 -39.18 7.60
CA PRO A 66 39.75 -38.03 6.68
C PRO A 66 40.38 -38.32 5.31
N GLN A 67 41.44 -39.15 5.27
CA GLN A 67 42.08 -39.54 4.01
C GLN A 67 41.13 -40.33 3.09
N LEU A 68 40.24 -41.12 3.67
CA LEU A 68 39.23 -41.88 2.94
C LEU A 68 38.09 -40.99 2.46
N MET A 69 37.62 -40.07 3.30
CA MET A 69 36.52 -39.16 3.00
C MET A 69 36.78 -38.26 1.78
N ALA A 70 38.04 -37.95 1.49
CA ALA A 70 38.40 -37.21 0.27
C ALA A 70 38.07 -37.95 -1.04
N LEU A 71 37.82 -39.27 -0.98
CA LEU A 71 37.71 -40.13 -2.16
C LEU A 71 36.52 -41.09 -2.12
N ALA A 72 35.89 -41.30 -0.96
CA ALA A 72 34.66 -42.07 -0.81
C ALA A 72 33.93 -41.64 0.48
N PRO A 73 32.57 -41.59 0.49
CA PRO A 73 31.82 -41.39 1.72
C PRO A 73 32.11 -42.53 2.73
N VAL A 74 31.97 -42.22 4.02
CA VAL A 74 32.10 -43.17 5.12
C VAL A 74 30.78 -43.22 5.88
N LEU A 75 30.37 -44.42 6.27
CA LEU A 75 29.23 -44.66 7.16
C LEU A 75 29.70 -45.55 8.30
N VAL A 76 29.46 -45.12 9.54
CA VAL A 76 29.66 -45.99 10.70
C VAL A 76 28.47 -46.92 10.81
N THR A 77 28.56 -48.09 10.19
CA THR A 77 27.45 -49.04 10.16
C THR A 77 27.21 -49.74 11.49
N GLU A 78 28.20 -49.69 12.40
CA GLU A 78 28.05 -50.13 13.78
C GLU A 78 28.96 -49.32 14.72
N THR A 79 28.41 -48.85 15.83
CA THR A 79 29.18 -48.31 16.95
C THR A 79 28.58 -48.66 18.30
N GLY A 80 29.42 -48.66 19.33
CA GLY A 80 29.03 -48.88 20.70
C GLY A 80 30.20 -48.90 21.68
N MET A 81 29.88 -49.23 22.93
CA MET A 81 30.82 -49.44 24.02
C MET A 81 30.40 -50.62 24.91
N ASP A 82 31.32 -51.15 25.70
CA ASP A 82 31.07 -52.29 26.60
C ASP A 82 30.82 -51.91 28.07
N ALA A 83 31.13 -50.67 28.47
CA ALA A 83 31.12 -50.24 29.88
C ALA A 83 30.25 -48.98 30.17
N CYS A 84 29.34 -48.61 29.26
CA CYS A 84 28.57 -47.36 29.34
C CYS A 84 29.42 -46.10 29.56
N ASP A 85 30.63 -46.07 29.00
CA ASP A 85 31.46 -44.87 28.97
C ASP A 85 30.85 -43.84 28.02
N ALA A 86 29.97 -43.01 28.56
CA ALA A 86 29.32 -41.92 27.83
C ALA A 86 30.33 -40.89 27.33
N THR A 87 31.45 -40.70 28.04
CA THR A 87 32.47 -39.73 27.66
C THR A 87 33.14 -40.15 26.36
N TRP A 88 33.56 -41.41 26.28
CA TRP A 88 34.17 -41.94 25.07
C TRP A 88 33.18 -41.95 23.90
N TRP A 89 31.95 -42.41 24.13
CA TRP A 89 31.00 -42.56 23.02
C TRP A 89 30.54 -41.20 22.49
N ASN A 90 30.23 -40.24 23.37
CA ASN A 90 29.92 -38.87 22.93
C ASN A 90 31.10 -38.23 22.20
N ALA A 91 32.35 -38.43 22.67
CA ALA A 91 33.52 -37.91 21.96
C ALA A 91 33.65 -38.48 20.53
N LEU A 92 33.29 -39.75 20.32
CA LEU A 92 33.20 -40.33 18.98
C LEU A 92 32.05 -39.73 18.18
N LEU A 93 30.84 -39.69 18.74
CA LEU A 93 29.65 -39.21 18.03
C LEU A 93 29.79 -37.73 17.64
N ASP A 94 30.25 -36.87 18.55
CA ASP A 94 30.57 -35.46 18.28
C ASP A 94 31.63 -35.33 17.16
N TRP A 95 32.65 -36.20 17.16
CA TRP A 95 33.69 -36.23 16.13
C TRP A 95 33.11 -36.61 14.75
N LEU A 96 32.14 -37.53 14.72
CA LEU A 96 31.42 -37.96 13.52
C LEU A 96 30.47 -36.86 13.01
N ASP A 97 29.71 -36.21 13.91
CA ASP A 97 28.79 -35.11 13.56
C ASP A 97 29.54 -33.92 12.97
N ALA A 98 30.68 -33.54 13.58
CA ALA A 98 31.55 -32.47 13.07
C ALA A 98 32.06 -32.73 11.65
N ARG A 99 31.96 -33.98 11.17
CA ARG A 99 32.37 -34.43 9.83
C ARG A 99 31.19 -34.90 8.98
N GLN A 100 29.96 -34.78 9.47
CA GLN A 100 28.74 -35.21 8.77
C GLN A 100 28.77 -36.70 8.37
N ILE A 101 29.35 -37.55 9.23
CA ILE A 101 29.42 -39.00 9.03
C ILE A 101 28.20 -39.64 9.72
N GLY A 102 27.37 -40.36 8.96
CA GLY A 102 26.26 -41.11 9.55
C GLY A 102 26.74 -42.28 10.42
N TYR A 103 25.97 -42.62 11.45
CA TYR A 103 26.29 -43.71 12.36
C TYR A 103 25.05 -44.49 12.81
N LEU A 104 25.26 -45.76 13.15
CA LEU A 104 24.23 -46.66 13.66
C LEU A 104 24.72 -47.32 14.95
N ALA A 105 24.04 -47.05 16.06
CA ALA A 105 24.33 -47.72 17.32
C ALA A 105 23.90 -49.20 17.28
N TRP A 106 24.80 -50.08 17.68
CA TRP A 106 24.46 -51.47 17.98
C TRP A 106 23.88 -51.53 19.40
N THR A 107 22.68 -52.06 19.68
CA THR A 107 21.67 -52.61 18.78
C THR A 107 20.26 -52.50 19.40
N TRP A 108 19.22 -52.46 18.57
CA TRP A 108 17.83 -52.45 19.01
C TRP A 108 17.38 -53.84 19.48
N ASN A 109 17.73 -54.19 20.72
CA ASN A 109 17.38 -55.46 21.35
C ASN A 109 17.11 -55.26 22.85
N ARG A 110 16.66 -56.32 23.53
CA ARG A 110 16.32 -56.37 24.97
C ARG A 110 17.08 -57.45 25.75
N TRP A 111 18.27 -57.83 25.29
CA TRP A 111 19.02 -58.98 25.84
C TRP A 111 19.36 -58.85 27.32
N SER A 112 19.87 -57.69 27.75
CA SER A 112 20.15 -57.35 29.15
C SER A 112 20.14 -55.84 29.30
N THR A 113 20.02 -55.34 30.54
CA THR A 113 20.27 -53.93 30.88
C THR A 113 21.75 -53.61 31.03
N ASP A 114 22.62 -54.62 31.11
CA ASP A 114 24.06 -54.44 31.25
C ASP A 114 24.65 -53.84 29.98
N CYS A 115 25.57 -52.87 30.13
CA CYS A 115 26.20 -52.16 29.03
C CYS A 115 26.97 -53.07 28.08
N SER A 116 27.53 -54.16 28.59
CA SER A 116 28.25 -55.17 27.81
C SER A 116 27.35 -55.91 26.81
N SER A 117 26.03 -55.89 27.02
CA SER A 117 25.05 -56.45 26.08
C SER A 117 24.79 -55.55 24.87
N ARG A 118 25.11 -54.25 24.97
CA ARG A 118 24.85 -53.23 23.94
C ARG A 118 23.39 -53.18 23.47
N ALA A 119 22.45 -53.59 24.32
CA ALA A 119 21.01 -53.49 24.05
C ALA A 119 20.57 -52.03 24.24
N LEU A 120 19.94 -51.41 23.23
CA LEU A 120 19.43 -50.03 23.30
C LEU A 120 18.16 -49.91 24.16
N VAL A 121 17.33 -50.95 24.24
CA VAL A 121 16.02 -50.89 24.89
C VAL A 121 15.77 -52.03 25.86
N THR A 122 14.88 -51.82 26.83
CA THR A 122 14.37 -52.88 27.71
C THR A 122 13.05 -53.45 27.22
N ASP A 123 12.32 -52.69 26.40
CA ASP A 123 11.01 -53.05 25.86
C ASP A 123 10.85 -52.56 24.42
N TYR A 124 10.29 -53.41 23.56
CA TYR A 124 10.12 -53.09 22.14
C TYR A 124 8.96 -52.14 21.86
N TYR A 125 7.93 -52.13 22.71
CA TYR A 125 6.69 -51.37 22.46
C TYR A 125 6.76 -49.98 23.06
N ALA A 126 7.16 -49.87 24.32
CA ALA A 126 7.39 -48.61 25.01
C ALA A 126 8.71 -47.94 24.59
N ALA A 127 9.60 -48.68 23.91
CA ALA A 127 10.92 -48.20 23.49
C ALA A 127 11.75 -47.60 24.64
N THR A 128 11.56 -48.14 25.86
CA THR A 128 12.23 -47.66 27.06
C THR A 128 13.74 -47.91 26.93
N PRO A 129 14.60 -46.87 27.00
CA PRO A 129 16.03 -47.03 26.79
C PRO A 129 16.70 -47.73 27.98
N THR A 130 17.71 -48.55 27.72
CA THR A 130 18.70 -48.96 28.74
C THR A 130 19.61 -47.77 29.09
N GLN A 131 20.53 -47.93 30.06
CA GLN A 131 21.57 -46.90 30.30
C GLN A 131 22.41 -46.65 29.03
N TYR A 132 22.79 -47.71 28.34
CA TYR A 132 23.48 -47.67 27.06
C TYR A 132 22.67 -46.90 26.00
N GLY A 133 21.40 -47.25 25.82
CA GLY A 133 20.52 -46.57 24.87
C GLY A 133 20.19 -45.12 25.24
N SER A 134 20.19 -44.78 26.53
CA SER A 134 19.94 -43.42 27.01
C SER A 134 21.05 -42.44 26.57
N ILE A 135 22.31 -42.90 26.55
CA ILE A 135 23.44 -42.10 26.06
C ILE A 135 23.23 -41.73 24.59
N TYR A 136 22.97 -42.74 23.75
CA TYR A 136 22.72 -42.53 22.32
C TYR A 136 21.47 -41.68 22.05
N LYS A 137 20.37 -41.97 22.76
CA LYS A 137 19.12 -41.19 22.65
C LYS A 137 19.33 -39.72 23.02
N THR A 138 20.08 -39.45 24.09
CA THR A 138 20.36 -38.08 24.54
C THR A 138 21.22 -37.34 23.53
N HIS A 139 22.24 -38.00 22.98
CA HIS A 139 23.08 -37.44 21.94
C HIS A 139 22.26 -37.11 20.68
N LEU A 140 21.48 -38.05 20.14
CA LEU A 140 20.60 -37.80 18.99
C LEU A 140 19.61 -36.65 19.25
N ALA A 141 19.08 -36.54 20.47
CA ALA A 141 18.17 -35.46 20.85
C ALA A 141 18.88 -34.10 20.90
N SER A 142 20.20 -34.05 21.05
CA SER A 142 20.99 -32.81 21.04
C SER A 142 21.31 -32.28 19.64
N LEU A 143 21.18 -33.12 18.61
CA LEU A 143 21.48 -32.75 17.24
C LEU A 143 20.47 -31.71 16.71
N PRO A 144 20.93 -30.77 15.86
CA PRO A 144 20.01 -29.91 15.13
C PRO A 144 19.02 -30.74 14.31
N THR A 145 17.74 -30.42 14.47
CA THR A 145 16.67 -30.95 13.65
C THR A 145 16.37 -29.97 12.53
N ASP A 146 16.31 -30.47 11.30
CA ASP A 146 15.91 -29.65 10.15
C ASP A 146 14.50 -29.10 10.35
N THR A 147 14.30 -27.85 9.95
CA THR A 147 12.99 -27.21 9.94
C THR A 147 12.49 -26.94 8.52
N ALA A 148 11.21 -26.65 8.41
CA ALA A 148 10.58 -26.11 7.22
C ALA A 148 9.88 -24.80 7.59
N THR A 149 10.07 -23.77 6.78
CA THR A 149 9.36 -22.48 6.92
C THR A 149 8.44 -22.30 5.73
N THR A 150 7.22 -21.83 6.00
CA THR A 150 6.29 -21.37 4.97
C THR A 150 5.87 -19.94 5.29
N VAL A 151 5.42 -19.20 4.29
CA VAL A 151 4.89 -17.83 4.46
C VAL A 151 3.60 -17.67 3.68
N SER A 152 2.68 -16.89 4.23
CA SER A 152 1.41 -16.53 3.60
C SER A 152 1.11 -15.04 3.82
N SER A 153 0.29 -14.46 2.95
CA SER A 153 -0.16 -13.06 3.03
C SER A 153 -1.65 -13.01 3.34
N SER A 154 -2.07 -12.06 4.19
CA SER A 154 -3.49 -11.78 4.44
C SER A 154 -4.21 -11.19 3.23
N ALA A 155 -3.46 -10.59 2.29
CA ALA A 155 -3.97 -9.99 1.07
C ALA A 155 -2.91 -10.11 -0.05
N PRO A 156 -2.90 -11.21 -0.84
CA PRO A 156 -1.89 -11.43 -1.89
C PRO A 156 -1.85 -10.36 -3.00
N ARG A 157 -2.93 -9.56 -3.09
CA ARG A 157 -2.98 -8.29 -3.83
C ARG A 157 -3.38 -7.20 -2.85
N SER A 158 -2.62 -6.13 -2.82
CA SER A 158 -2.85 -4.95 -2.00
C SER A 158 -2.73 -3.68 -2.85
N VAL A 159 -3.04 -2.54 -2.26
CA VAL A 159 -2.70 -1.22 -2.79
C VAL A 159 -1.61 -0.58 -1.93
N GLU A 160 -0.93 0.46 -2.40
CA GLU A 160 0.05 1.19 -1.58
C GLU A 160 -0.54 1.68 -0.25
N GLY A 161 0.32 1.79 0.75
CA GLY A 161 -0.07 2.21 2.10
C GLY A 161 -1.00 1.23 2.84
N GLN A 162 -1.56 0.22 2.16
CA GLN A 162 -2.37 -0.81 2.79
C GLN A 162 -1.49 -1.70 3.67
N ALA A 163 -1.88 -1.84 4.94
CA ALA A 163 -1.25 -2.79 5.86
C ALA A 163 -1.54 -4.24 5.44
N VAL A 164 -0.50 -5.01 5.17
CA VAL A 164 -0.56 -6.44 4.83
C VAL A 164 0.13 -7.24 5.92
N THR A 165 -0.56 -8.26 6.44
CA THR A 165 0.01 -9.15 7.46
C THR A 165 0.54 -10.43 6.81
N PHE A 166 1.83 -10.67 6.98
CA PHE A 166 2.51 -11.89 6.61
C PHE A 166 2.60 -12.83 7.79
N THR A 167 2.28 -14.11 7.56
CA THR A 167 2.30 -15.14 8.58
C THR A 167 3.28 -16.22 8.16
N ALA A 168 4.33 -16.41 8.96
CA ALA A 168 5.28 -17.48 8.80
C ALA A 168 4.94 -18.63 9.74
N THR A 169 4.98 -19.86 9.24
CA THR A 169 4.84 -21.08 10.05
C THR A 169 6.10 -21.91 9.93
N VAL A 170 6.69 -22.26 11.07
CA VAL A 170 7.91 -23.06 11.17
C VAL A 170 7.58 -24.41 11.80
N SER A 171 7.97 -25.50 11.15
CA SER A 171 7.75 -26.85 11.65
C SER A 171 9.05 -27.65 11.69
N SER A 172 9.16 -28.55 12.68
CA SER A 172 10.22 -29.55 12.74
C SER A 172 9.96 -30.65 11.70
N ARG A 173 10.97 -31.01 10.90
CA ARG A 173 10.86 -32.13 9.94
C ARG A 173 10.88 -33.49 10.63
N ALA A 174 11.41 -33.59 11.84
CA ALA A 174 11.34 -34.81 12.64
C ALA A 174 9.95 -35.04 13.26
N GLY A 175 9.09 -34.00 13.31
CA GLY A 175 7.77 -34.04 13.93
C GLY A 175 7.79 -33.97 15.46
N GLY A 176 6.63 -33.74 16.06
CA GLY A 176 6.42 -33.76 17.53
C GLY A 176 6.87 -32.50 18.29
N ASP A 177 7.97 -31.88 17.87
CA ASP A 177 8.52 -30.66 18.49
C ASP A 177 8.08 -29.39 17.74
N VAL A 178 7.74 -28.32 18.49
CA VAL A 178 7.45 -26.99 17.94
C VAL A 178 8.71 -26.13 18.03
N PRO A 179 9.24 -25.62 16.90
CA PRO A 179 10.39 -24.73 16.90
C PRO A 179 10.14 -23.43 17.66
N SER A 180 11.15 -22.98 18.41
CA SER A 180 11.17 -21.68 19.10
C SER A 180 12.13 -20.71 18.40
N GLY A 181 12.19 -19.45 18.82
CA GLY A 181 13.09 -18.44 18.23
C GLY A 181 12.35 -17.43 17.38
N SER A 182 12.98 -16.94 16.32
CA SER A 182 12.45 -15.81 15.53
C SER A 182 12.56 -16.04 14.02
N VAL A 183 11.69 -15.33 13.30
CA VAL A 183 11.66 -15.27 11.84
C VAL A 183 11.94 -13.84 11.40
N ALA A 184 12.89 -13.68 10.48
CA ALA A 184 13.08 -12.44 9.73
C ALA A 184 12.24 -12.48 8.45
N PHE A 185 11.41 -11.46 8.24
CA PHE A 185 10.65 -11.25 7.01
C PHE A 185 11.44 -10.31 6.11
N ALA A 186 11.89 -10.83 4.98
CA ALA A 186 12.61 -10.07 3.97
C ALA A 186 11.67 -9.65 2.84
N VAL A 187 11.80 -8.39 2.42
CA VAL A 187 11.18 -7.82 1.21
C VAL A 187 12.31 -7.55 0.22
N ASP A 188 12.23 -8.11 -0.98
CA ASP A 188 13.20 -7.91 -2.05
C ASP A 188 14.65 -8.10 -1.60
N SER A 189 14.90 -9.22 -0.92
CA SER A 189 16.18 -9.63 -0.32
C SER A 189 16.69 -8.82 0.89
N THR A 190 15.96 -7.79 1.33
CA THR A 190 16.30 -6.99 2.51
C THR A 190 15.42 -7.37 3.69
N ASP A 191 16.03 -7.70 4.84
CA ASP A 191 15.28 -7.99 6.07
C ASP A 191 14.54 -6.71 6.52
N ALA A 192 13.21 -6.74 6.45
CA ALA A 192 12.36 -5.60 6.77
C ALA A 192 11.96 -5.57 8.26
N VAL A 193 11.60 -6.73 8.81
CA VAL A 193 11.17 -6.88 10.20
C VAL A 193 11.42 -8.28 10.72
N SER A 194 11.61 -8.43 12.02
CA SER A 194 11.71 -9.73 12.69
C SER A 194 10.60 -9.91 13.72
N ALA A 195 10.08 -11.13 13.84
CA ALA A 195 9.07 -11.48 14.83
C ALA A 195 9.41 -12.84 15.49
N SER A 196 9.05 -12.98 16.76
CA SER A 196 9.23 -14.23 17.50
C SER A 196 8.14 -15.23 17.18
N LEU A 197 8.49 -16.53 17.21
CA LEU A 197 7.53 -17.61 17.12
C LEU A 197 6.70 -17.68 18.40
N ASP A 198 5.39 -17.88 18.23
CA ASP A 198 4.47 -18.22 19.30
C ASP A 198 4.56 -19.72 19.66
N PRO A 199 3.83 -20.20 20.69
CA PRO A 199 3.83 -21.62 21.07
C PRO A 199 3.30 -22.59 20.00
N ALA A 200 2.72 -22.09 18.90
CA ALA A 200 2.29 -22.88 17.75
C ALA A 200 3.33 -22.88 16.61
N GLY A 201 4.48 -22.23 16.78
CA GLY A 201 5.51 -22.11 15.75
C GLY A 201 5.14 -21.10 14.67
N VAL A 202 4.34 -20.10 15.02
CA VAL A 202 3.85 -19.06 14.10
C VAL A 202 4.45 -17.70 14.46
N ALA A 203 4.94 -16.98 13.46
CA ALA A 203 5.37 -15.59 13.60
C ALA A 203 4.59 -14.72 12.61
N THR A 204 4.19 -13.53 13.02
CA THR A 204 3.45 -12.59 12.16
C THR A 204 4.16 -11.24 12.08
N ALA A 205 4.04 -10.60 10.92
CA ALA A 205 4.56 -9.27 10.66
C ALA A 205 3.58 -8.49 9.79
N THR A 206 3.35 -7.22 10.11
CA THR A 206 2.52 -6.32 9.30
C THR A 206 3.43 -5.31 8.61
N LEU A 207 3.30 -5.18 7.30
CA LEU A 207 4.09 -4.30 6.44
C LEU A 207 3.16 -3.43 5.59
N THR A 208 3.64 -2.25 5.21
CA THR A 208 3.06 -1.39 4.18
C THR A 208 4.08 -1.25 3.07
N PHE A 209 3.61 -1.08 1.83
CA PHE A 209 4.47 -0.90 0.66
C PHE A 209 4.41 0.56 0.22
N PRO A 210 5.56 1.20 -0.01
CA PRO A 210 5.63 2.63 -0.33
C PRO A 210 5.40 2.93 -1.81
N ASP A 211 5.36 1.91 -2.67
CA ASP A 211 5.39 2.00 -4.14
C ASP A 211 4.65 0.77 -4.72
N ASP A 212 4.24 0.85 -5.99
CA ASP A 212 3.53 -0.23 -6.68
C ASP A 212 4.47 -1.34 -7.19
N GLY A 213 3.84 -2.41 -7.67
CA GLY A 213 4.55 -3.49 -8.34
C GLY A 213 4.67 -4.78 -7.54
N ALA A 214 5.64 -5.59 -7.93
CA ALA A 214 5.77 -6.97 -7.48
C ALA A 214 6.94 -7.13 -6.50
N HIS A 215 6.61 -7.37 -5.22
CA HIS A 215 7.60 -7.61 -4.17
C HIS A 215 7.75 -9.09 -3.83
N SER A 216 9.00 -9.53 -3.63
CA SER A 216 9.32 -10.89 -3.21
C SER A 216 9.46 -10.97 -1.69
N ILE A 217 8.56 -11.70 -1.04
CA ILE A 217 8.53 -11.90 0.41
C ILE A 217 9.13 -13.26 0.78
N VAL A 218 10.13 -13.26 1.65
CA VAL A 218 10.76 -14.49 2.16
C VAL A 218 10.77 -14.47 3.68
N ALA A 219 10.23 -15.52 4.31
CA ALA A 219 10.34 -15.73 5.75
C ALA A 219 11.56 -16.61 6.05
N ARG A 220 12.52 -16.10 6.83
CA ARG A 220 13.75 -16.78 7.22
C ARG A 220 13.72 -17.08 8.71
N TYR A 221 13.52 -18.34 9.06
CA TYR A 221 13.71 -18.81 10.43
C TYR A 221 15.20 -18.82 10.76
N LEU A 222 15.58 -18.12 11.83
CA LEU A 222 16.98 -17.88 12.19
C LEU A 222 17.63 -19.05 12.95
N GLY A 223 16.86 -20.10 13.23
CA GLY A 223 17.29 -21.23 14.05
C GLY A 223 17.15 -20.96 15.55
N ALA A 224 17.28 -22.04 16.32
CA ALA A 224 17.33 -22.04 17.78
C ALA A 224 18.08 -23.30 18.25
N PRO A 225 18.44 -23.45 19.53
CA PRO A 225 18.98 -24.71 20.02
C PRO A 225 18.09 -25.89 19.60
N ARG A 226 18.69 -26.92 19.00
CA ARG A 226 18.03 -28.11 18.38
C ARG A 226 17.26 -27.86 17.08
N PHE A 227 17.16 -26.63 16.56
CA PHE A 227 16.44 -26.34 15.32
C PHE A 227 17.33 -25.60 14.34
N ALA A 228 17.64 -26.25 13.22
CA ALA A 228 18.43 -25.64 12.17
C ALA A 228 17.66 -24.44 11.55
N PRO A 229 18.34 -23.40 11.04
CA PRO A 229 17.68 -22.33 10.30
C PRO A 229 17.06 -22.85 9.00
N SER A 230 15.97 -22.21 8.55
CA SER A 230 15.32 -22.52 7.27
C SER A 230 14.70 -21.28 6.64
N ALA A 231 14.39 -21.32 5.36
CA ALA A 231 13.70 -20.25 4.65
C ALA A 231 12.48 -20.78 3.90
N SER A 232 11.46 -19.93 3.73
CA SER A 232 10.34 -20.21 2.84
C SER A 232 10.75 -20.12 1.37
N ALA A 233 9.93 -20.69 0.49
CA ALA A 233 9.91 -20.24 -0.90
C ALA A 233 9.49 -18.75 -0.96
N PRO A 234 9.95 -17.99 -1.98
CA PRO A 234 9.49 -16.61 -2.17
C PRO A 234 8.00 -16.57 -2.48
N LEU A 235 7.30 -15.68 -1.78
CA LEU A 235 5.90 -15.33 -2.01
C LEU A 235 5.85 -13.99 -2.75
N ALA A 236 5.24 -13.96 -3.93
CA ALA A 236 5.02 -12.70 -4.65
C ALA A 236 3.84 -11.93 -4.03
N GLN A 237 4.11 -10.74 -3.51
CA GLN A 237 3.11 -9.75 -3.13
C GLN A 237 2.93 -8.77 -4.29
N GLN A 238 1.69 -8.60 -4.75
CA GLN A 238 1.37 -7.62 -5.79
C GLN A 238 0.75 -6.38 -5.14
N VAL A 239 1.34 -5.23 -5.38
CA VAL A 239 0.86 -3.92 -4.91
C VAL A 239 0.42 -3.13 -6.12
N ALA A 240 -0.77 -2.53 -6.06
CA ALA A 240 -1.28 -1.67 -7.10
C ALA A 240 -1.20 -0.20 -6.67
N ASN A 241 -0.94 0.68 -7.65
CA ASN A 241 -0.99 2.13 -7.51
C ASN A 241 -2.31 2.59 -6.84
N ALA A 242 -2.18 3.46 -5.85
CA ALA A 242 -3.24 4.20 -5.19
C ALA A 242 -3.24 5.66 -5.65
N ALA A 243 -4.38 6.14 -6.17
CA ALA A 243 -4.50 7.54 -6.57
C ALA A 243 -4.32 8.53 -5.41
N PRO A 244 -3.78 9.73 -5.67
CA PRO A 244 -3.68 10.78 -4.66
C PRO A 244 -5.05 11.24 -4.19
N THR A 245 -5.07 11.87 -3.02
CA THR A 245 -6.24 12.57 -2.48
C THR A 245 -5.98 14.07 -2.51
N ALA A 246 -6.71 14.78 -3.37
CA ALA A 246 -6.63 16.24 -3.44
C ALA A 246 -7.45 16.89 -2.30
N GLY A 247 -6.82 17.80 -1.56
CA GLY A 247 -7.48 18.65 -0.59
C GLY A 247 -8.20 19.85 -1.23
N PRO A 248 -8.87 20.70 -0.41
CA PRO A 248 -9.53 21.89 -0.92
C PRO A 248 -8.55 22.84 -1.61
N LEU A 249 -8.97 23.39 -2.75
CA LEU A 249 -8.23 24.44 -3.45
C LEU A 249 -8.55 25.80 -2.82
N ALA A 250 -7.50 26.54 -2.45
CA ALA A 250 -7.58 27.90 -1.96
C ALA A 250 -7.24 28.90 -3.07
N GLY A 251 -8.01 30.00 -3.09
CA GLY A 251 -7.78 31.17 -3.91
C GLY A 251 -8.16 32.43 -3.14
N PRO A 252 -8.16 33.61 -3.77
CA PRO A 252 -8.58 34.85 -3.12
C PRO A 252 -10.06 34.77 -2.72
N SER A 253 -10.37 35.22 -1.50
CA SER A 253 -11.74 35.35 -1.00
C SER A 253 -12.46 36.59 -1.55
N ASP A 254 -11.68 37.61 -1.92
CA ASP A 254 -12.17 38.87 -2.48
C ASP A 254 -12.04 38.86 -4.01
N PRO A 255 -12.93 39.58 -4.72
CA PRO A 255 -12.80 39.79 -6.16
C PRO A 255 -11.44 40.41 -6.53
N VAL A 256 -10.85 39.92 -7.61
CA VAL A 256 -9.57 40.39 -8.14
C VAL A 256 -9.78 41.17 -9.44
N ALA A 257 -9.00 42.24 -9.65
CA ALA A 257 -9.09 43.00 -10.89
C ALA A 257 -8.53 42.18 -12.07
N VAL A 258 -9.07 42.39 -13.27
CA VAL A 258 -8.48 41.93 -14.54
C VAL A 258 -6.97 42.22 -14.58
N SER A 259 -6.20 41.27 -15.11
CA SER A 259 -4.73 41.28 -15.19
C SER A 259 -3.97 41.27 -13.86
N ALA A 260 -4.65 41.26 -12.71
CA ALA A 260 -3.99 41.00 -11.43
C ALA A 260 -3.56 39.52 -11.35
N GLN A 261 -2.43 39.27 -10.69
CA GLN A 261 -1.98 37.91 -10.42
C GLN A 261 -2.85 37.28 -9.33
N VAL A 262 -3.47 36.16 -9.65
CA VAL A 262 -4.22 35.32 -8.73
C VAL A 262 -3.28 34.25 -8.22
N ALA A 263 -3.14 34.12 -6.91
CA ALA A 263 -2.44 33.00 -6.29
C ALA A 263 -3.42 31.88 -5.95
N LEU A 264 -3.03 30.65 -6.26
CA LEU A 264 -3.75 29.44 -5.93
C LEU A 264 -2.84 28.54 -5.09
N SER A 265 -3.42 27.90 -4.08
CA SER A 265 -2.70 26.90 -3.29
C SER A 265 -3.63 25.77 -2.88
N GLY A 266 -3.08 24.58 -2.68
CA GLY A 266 -3.83 23.41 -2.24
C GLY A 266 -2.89 22.40 -1.60
N ALA A 267 -3.44 21.49 -0.81
CA ALA A 267 -2.70 20.35 -0.26
C ALA A 267 -3.21 19.06 -0.90
N PHE A 268 -2.38 18.03 -0.90
CA PHE A 268 -2.76 16.68 -1.29
C PHE A 268 -2.00 15.65 -0.47
N THR A 269 -2.52 14.43 -0.42
CA THR A 269 -1.88 13.29 0.25
C THR A 269 -1.93 12.07 -0.63
N ASP A 270 -0.91 11.22 -0.57
CA ASP A 270 -0.85 9.95 -1.28
C ASP A 270 -0.45 8.81 -0.32
N PRO A 271 -1.09 7.62 -0.37
CA PRO A 271 -0.63 6.42 0.31
C PRO A 271 0.75 5.90 -0.15
N GLY A 272 1.09 6.10 -1.43
CA GLY A 272 2.39 5.83 -2.04
C GLY A 272 3.42 6.86 -1.58
N THR A 273 4.30 6.46 -0.66
CA THR A 273 5.30 7.38 -0.08
C THR A 273 6.57 7.50 -0.92
N ALA A 274 6.74 6.63 -1.92
CA ALA A 274 7.82 6.70 -2.90
C ALA A 274 7.44 7.55 -4.12
N ASP A 275 6.14 7.74 -4.36
CA ASP A 275 5.55 8.44 -5.49
C ASP A 275 6.00 9.90 -5.57
N THR A 276 6.01 10.40 -6.81
CA THR A 276 6.24 11.80 -7.12
C THR A 276 5.07 12.38 -7.91
N HIS A 277 4.75 13.64 -7.64
CA HIS A 277 3.52 14.23 -8.18
C HIS A 277 3.77 15.38 -9.13
N THR A 278 2.92 15.45 -10.14
CA THR A 278 2.76 16.63 -11.00
C THR A 278 1.37 17.21 -10.84
N ALA A 279 1.24 18.52 -11.05
CA ALA A 279 -0.04 19.19 -10.99
C ALA A 279 -0.23 20.15 -12.17
N ILE A 280 -1.44 20.17 -12.72
CA ILE A 280 -1.85 21.03 -13.83
C ILE A 280 -3.10 21.81 -13.41
N VAL A 281 -3.09 23.12 -13.67
CA VAL A 281 -4.18 24.04 -13.38
C VAL A 281 -4.88 24.44 -14.67
N ASP A 282 -6.17 24.12 -14.76
CA ASP A 282 -7.09 24.73 -15.70
C ASP A 282 -7.76 25.94 -15.03
N SER A 283 -7.39 27.14 -15.47
CA SER A 283 -7.92 28.41 -14.97
C SER A 283 -9.40 28.64 -15.32
N GLY A 284 -9.97 27.85 -16.23
CA GLY A 284 -11.37 27.96 -16.64
C GLY A 284 -11.71 29.15 -17.53
N ASP A 285 -10.70 29.92 -17.97
CA ASP A 285 -10.85 31.08 -18.86
C ASP A 285 -10.64 30.76 -20.34
N GLY A 286 -10.50 29.47 -20.67
CA GLY A 286 -10.25 28.97 -22.02
C GLY A 286 -8.79 29.06 -22.46
N THR A 287 -7.88 29.50 -21.59
CA THR A 287 -6.43 29.36 -21.82
C THR A 287 -5.98 27.91 -21.64
N ALA A 288 -4.80 27.56 -22.16
CA ALA A 288 -4.25 26.22 -21.98
C ALA A 288 -3.91 25.99 -20.50
N ALA A 289 -4.19 24.79 -20.00
CA ALA A 289 -3.87 24.42 -18.64
C ALA A 289 -2.34 24.50 -18.39
N THR A 290 -1.94 24.97 -17.22
CA THR A 290 -0.54 25.29 -16.90
C THR A 290 -0.01 24.45 -15.74
N PRO A 291 1.29 24.09 -15.72
CA PRO A 291 1.87 23.39 -14.60
C PRO A 291 1.82 24.22 -13.31
N ALA A 292 1.41 23.59 -12.20
CA ALA A 292 1.61 24.12 -10.86
C ALA A 292 2.98 23.70 -10.30
N THR A 293 3.48 24.46 -9.34
CA THR A 293 4.64 24.04 -8.53
C THR A 293 4.17 23.07 -7.46
N VAL A 294 4.75 21.88 -7.43
CA VAL A 294 4.55 20.87 -6.39
C VAL A 294 5.68 20.97 -5.38
N THR A 295 5.37 20.91 -4.09
CA THR A 295 6.35 20.76 -2.99
C THR A 295 5.87 19.67 -2.07
N GLU A 296 6.60 18.56 -2.03
CA GLU A 296 6.17 17.31 -1.39
C GLU A 296 7.27 16.65 -0.55
N THR A 297 6.88 15.72 0.30
CA THR A 297 7.75 14.85 1.10
C THR A 297 7.00 13.56 1.37
N LEU A 298 7.61 12.41 1.05
CA LEU A 298 7.00 11.09 1.21
C LEU A 298 5.64 10.99 0.49
N GLY A 299 5.59 11.35 -0.80
CA GLY A 299 4.39 11.29 -1.65
C GLY A 299 3.27 12.29 -1.32
N SER A 300 3.42 13.14 -0.31
CA SER A 300 2.37 14.07 0.11
C SER A 300 2.88 15.51 0.16
N GLY A 301 2.04 16.49 -0.17
CA GLY A 301 2.54 17.84 -0.35
C GLY A 301 1.51 18.94 -0.60
N THR A 302 2.01 20.02 -1.18
CA THR A 302 1.23 21.21 -1.56
C THR A 302 1.48 21.56 -3.01
N ILE A 303 0.47 22.18 -3.63
CA ILE A 303 0.56 22.81 -4.92
C ILE A 303 0.51 24.33 -4.74
N SER A 304 1.22 25.05 -5.60
CA SER A 304 1.08 26.50 -5.75
C SER A 304 1.14 26.90 -7.22
N ALA A 305 0.28 27.83 -7.60
CA ALA A 305 0.23 28.35 -8.97
C ALA A 305 -0.17 29.82 -8.97
N SER A 306 0.10 30.50 -10.08
CA SER A 306 -0.38 31.86 -10.28
C SER A 306 -0.86 32.07 -11.71
N HIS A 307 -1.98 32.77 -11.86
CA HIS A 307 -2.59 33.07 -13.16
C HIS A 307 -3.14 34.49 -13.20
N ALA A 308 -3.06 35.15 -14.36
CA ALA A 308 -3.65 36.46 -14.58
C ALA A 308 -4.75 36.37 -15.63
N TYR A 309 -5.97 36.72 -15.24
CA TYR A 309 -7.15 36.66 -16.11
C TYR A 309 -7.24 37.91 -16.98
N GLY A 310 -7.23 37.73 -18.30
CA GLY A 310 -7.29 38.84 -19.27
C GLY A 310 -8.69 39.43 -19.45
N VAL A 311 -9.73 38.74 -18.97
CA VAL A 311 -11.13 39.15 -19.11
C VAL A 311 -11.80 39.05 -17.74
N ALA A 312 -12.74 39.95 -17.45
CA ALA A 312 -13.58 39.83 -16.27
C ALA A 312 -14.52 38.61 -16.40
N GLY A 313 -14.77 37.90 -15.32
CA GLY A 313 -15.54 36.66 -15.33
C GLY A 313 -15.66 36.05 -13.94
N VAL A 314 -16.59 35.11 -13.79
CA VAL A 314 -16.62 34.19 -12.65
C VAL A 314 -16.13 32.84 -13.16
N TYR A 315 -14.95 32.43 -12.73
CA TYR A 315 -14.24 31.26 -13.26
C TYR A 315 -14.32 30.07 -12.30
N ARG A 316 -14.43 28.87 -12.88
CA ARG A 316 -14.27 27.61 -12.17
C ARG A 316 -12.86 27.10 -12.44
N VAL A 317 -12.03 27.06 -11.42
CA VAL A 317 -10.64 26.60 -11.53
C VAL A 317 -10.57 25.13 -11.15
N THR A 318 -9.92 24.31 -11.98
CA THR A 318 -9.70 22.88 -11.70
C THR A 318 -8.20 22.61 -11.62
N VAL A 319 -7.77 21.92 -10.57
CA VAL A 319 -6.41 21.40 -10.47
C VAL A 319 -6.49 19.88 -10.56
N THR A 320 -5.68 19.30 -11.46
CA THR A 320 -5.45 17.85 -11.55
C THR A 320 -4.06 17.56 -11.00
N ILE A 321 -3.98 16.66 -10.03
CA ILE A 321 -2.74 16.13 -9.46
C ILE A 321 -2.60 14.70 -9.93
N ALA A 322 -1.48 14.35 -10.53
CA ALA A 322 -1.18 13.00 -11.01
C ALA A 322 0.08 12.48 -10.32
N ASP A 323 0.01 11.23 -9.86
CA ASP A 323 1.19 10.45 -9.48
C ASP A 323 1.97 10.01 -10.74
N ASP A 324 3.19 9.53 -10.53
CA ASP A 324 4.10 9.06 -11.57
C ASP A 324 3.72 7.70 -12.17
N ASP A 325 2.80 6.98 -11.53
CA ASP A 325 2.30 5.68 -11.96
C ASP A 325 0.94 5.75 -12.68
N GLY A 326 0.48 6.97 -12.98
CA GLY A 326 -0.60 7.28 -13.91
C GLY A 326 -2.00 7.41 -13.31
N ALA A 327 -2.16 7.33 -12.00
CA ALA A 327 -3.38 7.70 -11.32
C ALA A 327 -3.41 9.22 -11.03
N SER A 328 -4.59 9.73 -10.66
CA SER A 328 -4.77 11.17 -10.47
C SER A 328 -6.01 11.50 -9.64
N ALA A 329 -6.00 12.69 -9.06
CA ALA A 329 -7.15 13.31 -8.41
C ALA A 329 -7.34 14.75 -8.83
N GLN A 330 -8.56 15.26 -8.62
CA GLN A 330 -8.93 16.63 -8.97
C GLN A 330 -9.51 17.37 -7.77
N THR A 331 -9.28 18.68 -7.73
CA THR A 331 -9.94 19.62 -6.82
C THR A 331 -10.34 20.87 -7.57
N THR A 332 -11.45 21.48 -7.17
CA THR A 332 -12.02 22.64 -7.86
C THR A 332 -12.24 23.82 -6.91
N LEU A 333 -11.98 25.03 -7.41
CA LEU A 333 -12.46 26.28 -6.84
C LEU A 333 -13.65 26.73 -7.70
N GLU A 334 -14.86 26.59 -7.15
CA GLU A 334 -16.11 26.74 -7.91
C GLU A 334 -16.40 28.18 -8.36
N ALA A 335 -15.87 29.18 -7.66
CA ALA A 335 -16.08 30.58 -8.01
C ALA A 335 -14.84 31.43 -7.68
N LEU A 336 -14.09 31.77 -8.71
CA LEU A 336 -13.07 32.81 -8.68
C LEU A 336 -13.58 34.05 -9.42
N VAL A 337 -13.71 35.17 -8.70
CA VAL A 337 -14.35 36.39 -9.23
C VAL A 337 -13.29 37.36 -9.74
N VAL A 338 -13.29 37.60 -11.05
CA VAL A 338 -12.45 38.59 -11.72
C VAL A 338 -13.31 39.73 -12.23
N PHE A 339 -13.00 40.96 -11.83
CA PHE A 339 -13.76 42.14 -12.22
C PHE A 339 -12.97 43.13 -13.04
N ASP A 340 -13.68 43.93 -13.84
CA ASP A 340 -13.12 45.09 -14.53
C ASP A 340 -13.85 46.37 -14.09
N PRO A 341 -13.20 47.25 -13.31
CA PRO A 341 -13.82 48.51 -12.88
C PRO A 341 -14.13 49.45 -14.05
N ALA A 342 -13.51 49.28 -15.23
CA ALA A 342 -13.79 50.04 -16.43
C ALA A 342 -14.97 49.47 -17.25
N ALA A 343 -15.45 48.27 -16.93
CA ALA A 343 -16.53 47.62 -17.69
C ALA A 343 -17.89 48.31 -17.55
N GLY A 344 -18.03 49.28 -16.63
CA GLY A 344 -19.19 50.17 -16.55
C GLY A 344 -20.24 49.73 -15.53
N SER A 345 -21.51 50.01 -15.82
CA SER A 345 -22.64 49.72 -14.93
C SER A 345 -23.55 48.63 -15.49
N ALA A 346 -24.27 47.97 -14.59
CA ALA A 346 -25.38 47.10 -14.93
C ALA A 346 -26.64 47.61 -14.24
N ARG A 347 -27.71 47.80 -15.01
CA ARG A 347 -29.02 48.17 -14.47
C ARG A 347 -30.10 47.36 -15.13
N GLY A 348 -31.14 47.08 -14.38
CA GLY A 348 -32.28 46.35 -14.87
C GLY A 348 -33.51 46.68 -14.08
N ALA A 349 -34.64 46.84 -14.73
CA ALA A 349 -35.93 46.94 -14.06
C ALA A 349 -37.01 46.37 -14.96
N GLY A 350 -37.94 45.62 -14.37
CA GLY A 350 -38.98 44.98 -15.15
C GLY A 350 -39.68 43.86 -14.41
N TRP A 351 -40.28 42.97 -15.19
CA TRP A 351 -40.89 41.75 -14.69
C TRP A 351 -40.57 40.55 -15.57
N PHE A 352 -40.61 39.37 -14.97
CA PHE A 352 -40.50 38.09 -15.66
C PHE A 352 -41.53 37.10 -15.09
N SER A 353 -41.75 36.00 -15.79
CA SER A 353 -42.58 34.90 -15.28
C SER A 353 -41.71 33.97 -14.43
N SER A 354 -41.83 34.04 -13.11
CA SER A 354 -41.20 33.10 -12.18
C SER A 354 -41.71 31.69 -12.46
N PRO A 355 -40.85 30.71 -12.74
CA PRO A 355 -41.26 29.35 -13.02
C PRO A 355 -41.65 28.62 -11.72
N ALA A 356 -42.50 27.59 -11.87
CA ALA A 356 -42.71 26.61 -10.80
C ALA A 356 -41.37 25.96 -10.42
N GLY A 357 -41.19 25.65 -9.13
CA GLY A 357 -39.94 25.14 -8.58
C GLY A 357 -38.90 26.22 -8.24
N ALA A 358 -39.09 27.47 -8.68
CA ALA A 358 -38.13 28.53 -8.33
C ALA A 358 -38.13 28.84 -6.84
N TYR A 359 -39.29 28.86 -6.19
CA TYR A 359 -39.39 29.07 -4.75
C TYR A 359 -39.44 27.73 -4.02
N VAL A 360 -38.42 27.43 -3.23
CA VAL A 360 -38.23 26.10 -2.64
C VAL A 360 -39.32 25.74 -1.64
N SER A 361 -39.84 26.72 -0.89
CA SER A 361 -40.89 26.49 0.11
C SER A 361 -42.29 26.24 -0.48
N ASP A 362 -42.50 26.57 -1.76
CA ASP A 362 -43.71 26.22 -2.52
C ASP A 362 -43.33 25.97 -3.97
N THR A 363 -43.05 24.71 -4.29
CA THR A 363 -42.60 24.30 -5.62
C THR A 363 -43.67 24.46 -6.70
N THR A 364 -44.92 24.70 -6.34
CA THR A 364 -46.00 24.98 -7.30
C THR A 364 -46.13 26.47 -7.62
N ALA A 365 -45.47 27.34 -6.84
CA ALA A 365 -45.54 28.78 -7.02
C ALA A 365 -44.91 29.19 -8.36
N ALA A 366 -45.76 29.68 -9.26
CA ALA A 366 -45.39 30.32 -10.51
C ALA A 366 -46.19 31.63 -10.64
N GLY A 367 -45.66 32.59 -11.38
CA GLY A 367 -46.37 33.85 -11.58
C GLY A 367 -45.45 35.04 -11.88
N ARG A 368 -46.05 36.24 -11.90
CA ARG A 368 -45.32 37.46 -12.22
C ARG A 368 -44.38 37.85 -11.08
N ALA A 369 -43.11 38.05 -11.40
CA ALA A 369 -42.09 38.56 -10.49
C ALA A 369 -41.54 39.88 -11.02
N PHE A 370 -41.47 40.88 -10.16
CA PHE A 370 -40.90 42.20 -10.47
C PHE A 370 -39.51 42.30 -9.88
N PHE A 371 -38.58 42.90 -10.62
CA PHE A 371 -37.23 43.13 -10.14
C PHE A 371 -36.73 44.51 -10.52
N GLY A 372 -35.73 44.98 -9.78
CA GLY A 372 -34.99 46.19 -10.10
C GLY A 372 -33.60 46.14 -9.48
N PHE A 373 -32.56 46.53 -10.20
CA PHE A 373 -31.22 46.72 -9.66
C PHE A 373 -30.47 47.82 -10.42
N LEU A 374 -29.55 48.48 -9.74
CA LEU A 374 -28.51 49.31 -10.32
C LEU A 374 -27.22 48.97 -9.60
N ALA A 375 -26.22 48.52 -10.34
CA ALA A 375 -24.88 48.27 -9.82
C ALA A 375 -23.85 48.94 -10.72
N ARG A 376 -22.89 49.62 -10.12
CA ARG A 376 -21.71 50.16 -10.81
C ARG A 376 -20.54 50.17 -9.86
N TYR A 377 -19.34 49.95 -10.38
CA TYR A 377 -18.14 50.16 -9.58
C TYR A 377 -18.01 51.62 -9.14
N GLN A 378 -17.54 51.81 -7.91
CA GLN A 378 -17.00 53.11 -7.52
C GLN A 378 -15.70 53.33 -8.31
N LYS A 379 -15.37 54.59 -8.63
CA LYS A 379 -14.12 54.92 -9.32
C LYS A 379 -12.96 54.32 -8.51
N ASP A 380 -12.22 53.40 -9.14
CA ASP A 380 -11.08 52.67 -8.57
C ASP A 380 -11.41 51.70 -7.40
N GLY A 381 -12.66 51.29 -7.24
CA GLY A 381 -13.11 50.42 -6.14
C GLY A 381 -13.55 49.02 -6.56
N ALA A 382 -13.29 48.01 -5.72
CA ALA A 382 -13.71 46.62 -5.90
C ALA A 382 -15.17 46.34 -5.46
N VAL A 383 -15.79 47.29 -4.73
CA VAL A 383 -17.15 47.15 -4.21
C VAL A 383 -18.12 48.02 -5.02
N PRO A 384 -19.20 47.45 -5.59
CA PRO A 384 -20.19 48.23 -6.33
C PRO A 384 -20.99 49.17 -5.42
N PHE A 385 -21.46 50.29 -5.96
CA PHE A 385 -22.34 51.22 -5.24
C PHE A 385 -23.74 50.63 -5.06
N ALA A 386 -24.27 50.69 -3.83
CA ALA A 386 -25.45 49.94 -3.39
C ALA A 386 -26.80 50.69 -3.49
N GLN A 387 -26.88 51.86 -4.15
CA GLN A 387 -28.13 52.62 -4.23
C GLN A 387 -28.50 53.15 -5.63
N PRO A 388 -29.77 52.97 -6.08
CA PRO A 388 -30.76 52.06 -5.50
C PRO A 388 -30.33 50.59 -5.64
N GLY A 389 -30.52 49.80 -4.57
CA GLY A 389 -30.11 48.39 -4.50
C GLY A 389 -31.00 47.43 -5.30
N PHE A 390 -30.71 46.13 -5.21
CA PHE A 390 -31.46 45.06 -5.86
C PHE A 390 -32.72 44.73 -5.08
N ARG A 391 -33.84 44.62 -5.79
CA ARG A 391 -35.13 44.17 -5.26
C ARG A 391 -35.73 43.09 -6.15
N LEU A 392 -36.37 42.11 -5.51
CA LEU A 392 -37.24 41.13 -6.15
C LEU A 392 -38.57 41.08 -5.37
N LYS A 393 -39.69 41.14 -6.08
CA LYS A 393 -41.02 41.01 -5.49
C LYS A 393 -41.88 40.05 -6.31
N THR A 394 -42.41 39.04 -5.64
CA THR A 394 -43.47 38.15 -6.11
C THR A 394 -44.66 38.22 -5.15
N ASP A 395 -45.72 37.47 -5.44
CA ASP A 395 -46.88 37.34 -4.55
C ASP A 395 -46.54 36.68 -3.21
N ARG A 396 -45.47 35.87 -3.16
CA ARG A 396 -45.09 35.05 -1.99
C ARG A 396 -43.74 35.42 -1.39
N PHE A 397 -42.96 36.21 -2.11
CA PHE A 397 -41.54 36.40 -1.85
C PHE A 397 -41.14 37.86 -2.07
N ALA A 398 -40.44 38.47 -1.12
CA ALA A 398 -39.81 39.76 -1.32
C ALA A 398 -38.36 39.69 -0.87
N PHE A 399 -37.46 40.22 -1.68
CA PHE A 399 -36.05 40.39 -1.35
C PHE A 399 -35.62 41.83 -1.57
N ASP A 400 -34.88 42.36 -0.61
CA ASP A 400 -34.22 43.66 -0.68
C ASP A 400 -32.74 43.49 -0.34
N SER A 401 -31.84 43.86 -1.26
CA SER A 401 -30.40 43.84 -0.99
C SER A 401 -30.03 44.89 0.05
N THR A 402 -29.09 44.56 0.93
CA THR A 402 -28.49 45.48 1.90
C THR A 402 -27.08 45.89 1.50
N ALA A 403 -26.36 45.04 0.77
CA ALA A 403 -25.01 45.33 0.27
C ALA A 403 -24.75 44.57 -1.03
N TYR A 404 -23.78 45.07 -1.79
CA TYR A 404 -23.19 44.36 -2.93
C TYR A 404 -21.77 43.97 -2.57
N ASP A 405 -21.42 42.71 -2.85
CA ASP A 405 -20.08 42.19 -2.64
C ASP A 405 -19.24 42.44 -3.90
N TRP A 406 -19.81 42.17 -5.08
CA TRP A 406 -19.12 42.36 -6.36
C TRP A 406 -20.07 42.46 -7.57
N LEU A 407 -19.55 42.99 -8.68
CA LEU A 407 -20.24 43.11 -9.97
C LEU A 407 -19.30 42.69 -11.11
N VAL A 408 -19.47 41.51 -11.68
CA VAL A 408 -18.70 41.15 -12.88
C VAL A 408 -19.47 41.58 -14.12
N VAL A 409 -18.84 42.33 -15.02
CA VAL A 409 -19.39 42.68 -16.33
C VAL A 409 -18.50 42.12 -17.42
N THR A 410 -19.05 41.26 -18.27
CA THR A 410 -18.33 40.55 -19.34
C THR A 410 -19.16 40.63 -20.63
N GLY A 411 -18.77 41.52 -21.53
CA GLY A 411 -19.50 41.76 -22.78
C GLY A 411 -20.93 42.23 -22.51
N ALA A 412 -21.92 41.42 -22.91
CA ALA A 412 -23.34 41.68 -22.68
C ALA A 412 -23.87 41.16 -21.33
N LYS A 413 -23.05 40.40 -20.59
CA LYS A 413 -23.44 39.75 -19.33
C LYS A 413 -22.98 40.57 -18.13
N ALA A 414 -23.84 40.68 -17.12
CA ALA A 414 -23.50 41.16 -15.79
C ALA A 414 -23.87 40.10 -14.74
N GLN A 415 -23.00 39.91 -13.75
CA GLN A 415 -23.29 39.11 -12.56
C GLN A 415 -23.07 39.98 -11.32
N LEU A 416 -24.04 39.96 -10.43
CA LEU A 416 -24.06 40.76 -9.21
C LEU A 416 -24.26 39.83 -8.03
N HIS A 417 -23.44 40.00 -7.00
CA HIS A 417 -23.56 39.26 -5.75
C HIS A 417 -23.66 40.22 -4.58
N GLY A 418 -24.32 39.79 -3.53
CA GLY A 418 -24.43 40.57 -2.31
C GLY A 418 -25.23 39.89 -1.22
N SER A 419 -25.50 40.67 -0.19
CA SER A 419 -26.34 40.28 0.94
C SER A 419 -27.65 41.07 0.95
N GLY A 420 -28.66 40.53 1.62
CA GLY A 420 -29.95 41.19 1.75
C GLY A 420 -30.90 40.55 2.74
N ARG A 421 -32.17 40.91 2.57
CA ARG A 421 -33.27 40.54 3.44
C ARG A 421 -34.36 39.83 2.67
N VAL A 422 -34.83 38.69 3.18
CA VAL A 422 -36.06 38.04 2.70
C VAL A 422 -37.20 38.44 3.63
N ASN A 423 -38.25 39.07 3.07
CA ASN A 423 -39.41 39.56 3.81
C ASN A 423 -39.04 40.38 5.08
N GLY A 424 -37.97 41.18 4.99
CA GLY A 424 -37.46 42.03 6.08
C GLY A 424 -36.40 41.39 6.99
N ASN A 425 -36.26 40.06 6.98
CA ASN A 425 -35.29 39.35 7.81
C ASN A 425 -33.92 39.32 7.11
N ALA A 426 -32.84 39.70 7.82
CA ALA A 426 -31.47 39.64 7.31
C ALA A 426 -30.90 38.21 7.34
N GLY A 427 -29.70 38.02 6.77
CA GLY A 427 -28.98 36.74 6.78
C GLY A 427 -29.00 35.99 5.45
N TYR A 428 -29.38 36.66 4.36
CA TYR A 428 -29.50 36.05 3.04
C TYR A 428 -28.48 36.64 2.08
N ALA A 429 -28.03 35.82 1.14
CA ALA A 429 -27.20 36.23 0.02
C ALA A 429 -27.94 36.05 -1.30
N PHE A 430 -27.48 36.75 -2.33
CA PHE A 430 -28.09 36.70 -3.65
C PHE A 430 -27.05 36.71 -4.76
N LEU A 431 -27.45 36.15 -5.90
CA LEU A 431 -26.79 36.24 -7.19
C LEU A 431 -27.82 36.68 -8.22
N VAL A 432 -27.53 37.74 -8.96
CA VAL A 432 -28.25 38.11 -10.18
C VAL A 432 -27.32 37.92 -11.36
N SER A 433 -27.74 37.18 -12.38
CA SER A 433 -27.07 37.14 -13.68
C SER A 433 -28.00 37.71 -14.74
N ALA A 434 -27.52 38.68 -15.50
CA ALA A 434 -28.28 39.47 -16.47
C ALA A 434 -27.54 39.47 -17.80
N ILE A 435 -28.24 39.24 -18.91
CA ILE A 435 -27.73 39.42 -20.28
C ILE A 435 -28.57 40.49 -20.96
N ASP A 436 -27.89 41.56 -21.38
CA ASP A 436 -28.42 42.62 -22.24
C ASP A 436 -28.47 42.11 -23.69
N GLY A 437 -29.67 41.78 -24.15
CA GLY A 437 -29.89 41.20 -25.47
C GLY A 437 -29.52 42.16 -26.60
N ASP A 438 -29.75 43.46 -26.42
CA ASP A 438 -29.45 44.49 -27.41
C ASP A 438 -27.95 44.56 -27.74
N ARG A 439 -27.08 44.19 -26.79
CA ARG A 439 -25.62 44.08 -27.01
C ARG A 439 -25.18 42.82 -27.75
N ILE A 440 -26.06 41.83 -27.86
CA ILE A 440 -25.82 40.63 -28.67
C ILE A 440 -26.40 40.84 -30.08
N GLY A 441 -27.61 41.39 -30.18
CA GLY A 441 -28.26 41.71 -31.46
C GLY A 441 -29.67 42.25 -31.27
N LYS A 442 -30.17 43.01 -32.27
CA LYS A 442 -31.43 43.78 -32.20
C LYS A 442 -32.70 42.99 -31.86
N ASP A 443 -32.69 41.66 -32.04
CA ASP A 443 -33.85 40.78 -31.78
C ASP A 443 -33.55 39.73 -30.70
N VAL A 444 -32.43 39.86 -29.98
CA VAL A 444 -32.08 38.96 -28.88
C VAL A 444 -32.74 39.51 -27.62
N PRO A 445 -33.58 38.72 -26.91
CA PRO A 445 -34.23 39.20 -25.71
C PRO A 445 -33.25 39.27 -24.54
N ASP A 446 -33.49 40.23 -23.65
CA ASP A 446 -32.86 40.29 -22.35
C ASP A 446 -33.16 39.03 -21.52
N ARG A 447 -32.13 38.50 -20.85
CA ARG A 447 -32.26 37.30 -20.00
C ARG A 447 -31.76 37.53 -18.58
N LEU A 448 -32.39 36.88 -17.62
CA LEU A 448 -32.14 37.04 -16.19
C LEU A 448 -32.09 35.67 -15.49
N ARG A 449 -31.24 35.58 -14.46
CA ARG A 449 -31.29 34.56 -13.41
C ARG A 449 -31.19 35.28 -12.08
N ILE A 450 -32.05 34.91 -11.14
CA ILE A 450 -31.96 35.33 -9.74
C ILE A 450 -31.88 34.07 -8.89
N LYS A 451 -30.86 34.02 -8.03
CA LYS A 451 -30.67 33.00 -6.99
C LYS A 451 -30.52 33.69 -5.63
N ILE A 452 -31.22 33.20 -4.61
CA ILE A 452 -31.21 33.72 -3.24
C ILE A 452 -31.14 32.53 -2.28
N TRP A 453 -30.26 32.61 -1.28
CA TRP A 453 -30.02 31.55 -0.31
C TRP A 453 -29.76 32.11 1.09
N ASP A 454 -29.90 31.26 2.09
CA ASP A 454 -29.50 31.54 3.45
C ASP A 454 -27.97 31.54 3.55
N ALA A 455 -27.38 32.66 3.98
CA ALA A 455 -25.94 32.87 3.93
C ALA A 455 -25.16 32.00 4.93
N ALA A 456 -25.80 31.53 6.00
CA ALA A 456 -25.15 30.71 7.03
C ALA A 456 -25.14 29.21 6.65
N SER A 457 -26.26 28.71 6.14
CA SER A 457 -26.44 27.29 5.79
C SER A 457 -26.16 26.97 4.33
N GLY A 458 -26.15 27.96 3.44
CA GLY A 458 -26.07 27.76 1.99
C GLY A 458 -27.38 27.26 1.36
N ALA A 459 -28.44 27.08 2.14
CA ALA A 459 -29.71 26.55 1.64
C ALA A 459 -30.37 27.53 0.66
N VAL A 460 -30.65 27.08 -0.57
CA VAL A 460 -31.31 27.89 -1.59
C VAL A 460 -32.79 28.09 -1.23
N LEU A 461 -33.26 29.34 -1.30
CA LEU A 461 -34.65 29.72 -1.08
C LEU A 461 -35.38 29.99 -2.40
N TYR A 462 -34.70 30.65 -3.32
CA TYR A 462 -35.27 31.04 -4.61
C TYR A 462 -34.23 30.92 -5.71
N ASP A 463 -34.47 30.15 -6.76
CA ASP A 463 -33.62 30.12 -7.95
C ASP A 463 -34.44 29.94 -9.22
N THR A 464 -34.41 30.95 -10.09
CA THR A 464 -35.11 30.91 -11.38
C THR A 464 -34.55 29.88 -12.38
N GLN A 465 -33.38 29.33 -12.08
CA GLN A 465 -32.63 28.39 -12.91
C GLN A 465 -31.88 27.38 -12.01
N ALA A 466 -32.65 26.70 -11.16
CA ALA A 466 -32.14 25.72 -10.20
C ALA A 466 -31.41 24.56 -10.90
N GLY A 467 -30.28 24.13 -10.33
CA GLY A 467 -29.46 23.02 -10.82
C GLY A 467 -28.27 23.44 -11.69
N ASP A 468 -28.28 24.65 -12.25
CA ASP A 468 -27.18 25.16 -13.07
C ASP A 468 -26.09 25.84 -12.22
N PRO A 469 -24.80 25.75 -12.61
CA PRO A 469 -23.70 26.42 -11.90
C PRO A 469 -23.87 27.94 -11.92
N ASP A 470 -23.33 28.64 -10.92
CA ASP A 470 -23.53 30.09 -10.74
C ASP A 470 -22.98 30.93 -11.90
N GLY A 471 -21.99 30.41 -12.64
CA GLY A 471 -21.45 30.99 -13.86
C GLY A 471 -22.29 30.78 -15.14
N ALA A 472 -23.32 29.93 -15.12
CA ALA A 472 -24.14 29.63 -16.30
C ALA A 472 -24.82 30.87 -16.89
N ASP A 473 -25.12 30.84 -18.18
CA ASP A 473 -25.87 31.92 -18.81
C ASP A 473 -27.33 31.93 -18.34
N PRO A 474 -27.89 33.11 -18.02
CA PRO A 474 -29.27 33.22 -17.62
C PRO A 474 -30.20 32.88 -18.79
N VAL A 475 -31.25 32.11 -18.50
CA VAL A 475 -32.22 31.68 -19.53
C VAL A 475 -33.59 32.36 -19.43
N ARG A 476 -33.91 33.09 -18.35
CA ARG A 476 -35.25 33.68 -18.20
C ARG A 476 -35.40 34.99 -18.94
N VAL A 477 -36.21 34.95 -19.99
CA VAL A 477 -36.59 36.13 -20.76
C VAL A 477 -37.48 37.06 -19.94
N LEU A 478 -37.24 38.37 -20.02
CA LEU A 478 -38.14 39.37 -19.44
C LEU A 478 -39.52 39.37 -20.10
N GLY A 479 -40.56 39.54 -19.28
CA GLY A 479 -41.92 39.81 -19.76
C GLY A 479 -42.18 41.30 -20.05
N GLY A 480 -41.34 42.20 -19.52
CA GLY A 480 -41.35 43.63 -19.81
C GLY A 480 -40.37 44.40 -18.93
N GLY A 481 -39.91 45.56 -19.41
CA GLY A 481 -38.79 46.29 -18.81
C GLY A 481 -37.54 46.23 -19.70
N SER A 482 -36.36 46.49 -19.14
CA SER A 482 -35.09 46.36 -19.86
C SER A 482 -33.91 46.06 -18.94
N LEU A 483 -32.88 45.44 -19.50
CA LEU A 483 -31.53 45.32 -18.95
C LEU A 483 -30.58 46.20 -19.77
N VAL A 484 -29.66 46.87 -19.10
CA VAL A 484 -28.58 47.62 -19.74
C VAL A 484 -27.27 47.24 -19.05
N VAL A 485 -26.34 46.67 -19.80
CA VAL A 485 -25.05 46.21 -19.29
C VAL A 485 -23.91 46.97 -19.97
N GLY A 486 -22.90 47.34 -19.20
CA GLY A 486 -21.62 47.82 -19.69
C GLY A 486 -21.63 49.20 -20.36
N GLN A 487 -22.60 50.04 -20.03
CA GLN A 487 -22.58 51.45 -20.38
C GLN A 487 -22.20 52.25 -19.13
N GLY A 488 -21.13 53.06 -19.24
CA GLY A 488 -20.91 54.15 -18.29
C GLY A 488 -22.06 55.17 -18.37
N PRO A 489 -22.17 56.10 -17.40
CA PRO A 489 -23.11 57.21 -17.53
C PRO A 489 -22.89 58.03 -18.80
#